data_AF-A0A4U3F286-F1
#
_entry.id   AF-A0A4U3F286-F1
#
_cell.length_a   1.000
_cell.length_b   1.000
_cell.length_c   1.000
_cell.angle_alpha   90.00
_cell.angle_beta   90.00
_cell.angle_gamma   90.00
#
_symmetry.space_group_name_H-M   'P 1'
#
loop_
_entity.id
_entity.type
_entity.pdbx_description
1 polymer ?
#
loop_
_entity_poly.entity_id
_entity_poly.type
_entity_poly.pdbx_seq_one_letter_code
_entity_poly.pdbx_strand_id
1 'polypeptide(L)'
;MDNPIVTLKCATDKIMKGLNELSYEELEQFIEDREKLINMLPDFFETHSITLEDKNDLEYILNYDIALQDRMNHLKAEAAIWLAQRSVAKSQRNAYDSKYSSDSVLMDKRE
;
A
#
# COMPACT_ATOMS: atom_id res chain seq x y z
N MET A 1 -12.78 -21.62 -19.60
CA MET A 1 -12.12 -20.58 -18.77
C MET A 1 -12.28 -21.01 -17.34
N ASP A 2 -11.21 -20.95 -16.54
CA ASP A 2 -11.32 -21.22 -15.11
C ASP A 2 -12.20 -20.15 -14.45
N ASN A 3 -13.00 -20.51 -13.43
CA ASN A 3 -13.91 -19.59 -12.77
C ASN A 3 -13.10 -18.47 -12.05
N PRO A 4 -13.18 -17.21 -12.49
CA PRO A 4 -12.42 -16.11 -11.89
C PRO A 4 -12.81 -15.85 -10.43
N ILE A 5 -14.03 -16.19 -10.01
CA ILE A 5 -14.53 -16.00 -8.63
C ILE A 5 -13.82 -16.95 -7.67
N VAL A 6 -13.63 -18.21 -8.07
CA VAL A 6 -12.89 -19.21 -7.27
C VAL A 6 -11.44 -18.77 -7.10
N THR A 7 -10.82 -18.27 -8.16
CA THR A 7 -9.46 -17.74 -8.12
C THR A 7 -9.36 -16.51 -7.20
N LEU A 8 -10.34 -15.60 -7.28
CA LEU A 8 -10.43 -14.40 -6.45
C LEU A 8 -10.59 -14.75 -4.97
N LYS A 9 -11.40 -15.75 -4.65
CA LYS A 9 -11.58 -16.27 -3.28
C LYS A 9 -10.28 -16.86 -2.75
N CYS A 10 -9.61 -17.71 -3.51
CA CYS A 10 -8.35 -18.32 -3.12
C CYS A 10 -7.24 -17.27 -2.88
N ALA A 11 -7.15 -16.27 -3.75
CA ALA A 11 -6.22 -15.16 -3.60
C ALA A 11 -6.52 -14.34 -2.32
N THR A 12 -7.79 -14.04 -2.07
CA THR A 12 -8.25 -13.37 -0.84
C THR A 12 -7.86 -14.18 0.40
N ASP A 13 -8.19 -15.47 0.45
CA ASP A 13 -7.86 -16.35 1.58
C ASP A 13 -6.35 -16.43 1.84
N LYS A 14 -5.55 -16.44 0.78
CA LYS A 14 -4.08 -16.47 0.90
C LYS A 14 -3.56 -15.20 1.56
N ILE A 15 -4.03 -14.03 1.13
CA ILE A 15 -3.59 -12.73 1.66
C ILE A 15 -4.12 -12.49 3.07
N MET A 16 -5.35 -12.90 3.37
CA MET A 16 -5.93 -12.74 4.70
C MET A 16 -5.14 -13.47 5.81
N LYS A 17 -4.47 -14.59 5.49
CA LYS A 17 -3.63 -15.32 6.46
C LYS A 17 -2.43 -14.52 6.97
N GLY A 18 -1.96 -13.53 6.21
CA GLY A 18 -0.77 -12.74 6.52
C GLY A 18 -0.97 -11.24 6.37
N LEU A 19 -2.21 -10.75 6.41
CA LEU A 19 -2.57 -9.37 6.03
C LEU A 19 -1.73 -8.30 6.75
N ASN A 20 -1.44 -8.50 8.04
CA ASN A 20 -0.68 -7.55 8.86
C ASN A 20 0.83 -7.56 8.59
N GLU A 21 1.34 -8.60 7.93
CA GLU A 21 2.75 -8.78 7.61
C GLU A 21 3.10 -8.29 6.20
N LEU A 22 2.09 -8.06 5.35
CA LEU A 22 2.27 -7.66 3.96
C LEU A 22 2.99 -6.34 3.82
N SER A 23 4.00 -6.30 2.95
CA SER A 23 4.62 -5.05 2.51
C SER A 23 3.67 -4.24 1.63
N TYR A 24 4.05 -2.99 1.35
CA TYR A 24 3.35 -2.16 0.38
C TYR A 24 3.31 -2.82 -1.00
N GLU A 25 4.46 -3.32 -1.48
CA GLU A 25 4.62 -3.93 -2.79
C GLU A 25 3.79 -5.22 -2.92
N GLU A 26 3.75 -6.05 -1.88
CA GLU A 26 2.96 -7.27 -1.87
C GLU A 26 1.45 -6.97 -1.91
N LEU A 27 1.02 -5.94 -1.17
CA LEU A 27 -0.37 -5.50 -1.17
C LEU A 27 -0.76 -4.86 -2.50
N GLU A 28 0.11 -4.05 -3.09
CA GLU A 28 -0.09 -3.45 -4.41
C GLU A 28 -0.24 -4.53 -5.48
N GLN A 29 0.68 -5.51 -5.52
CA GLN A 29 0.61 -6.60 -6.48
C GLN A 29 -0.68 -7.41 -6.34
N PHE A 30 -1.11 -7.67 -5.09
CA PHE A 30 -2.38 -8.35 -4.85
C PHE A 30 -3.58 -7.57 -5.38
N ILE A 31 -3.63 -6.25 -5.16
CA ILE A 31 -4.75 -5.41 -5.66
C ILE A 31 -4.77 -5.39 -7.19
N GLU A 32 -3.62 -5.30 -7.85
CA GLU A 32 -3.55 -5.40 -9.31
C GLU A 32 -4.06 -6.74 -9.84
N ASP A 33 -3.67 -7.85 -9.20
CA ASP A 33 -4.12 -9.18 -9.60
C ASP A 33 -5.62 -9.38 -9.31
N ARG A 34 -6.11 -8.84 -8.19
CA ARG A 34 -7.54 -8.78 -7.86
C ARG A 34 -8.33 -8.03 -8.94
N GLU A 35 -7.81 -6.90 -9.41
CA GLU A 35 -8.44 -6.09 -10.45
C GLU A 35 -8.50 -6.84 -11.79
N LYS A 36 -7.42 -7.52 -12.20
CA LYS A 36 -7.43 -8.35 -13.41
C LYS A 36 -8.52 -9.42 -13.36
N LEU A 37 -8.69 -10.09 -12.21
CA LEU A 37 -9.73 -11.11 -12.04
C LEU A 37 -11.14 -10.51 -12.06
N ILE A 38 -11.34 -9.36 -11.42
CA ILE A 38 -12.63 -8.66 -11.44
C ILE A 38 -12.99 -8.24 -12.88
N ASN A 39 -12.01 -7.76 -13.66
CA ASN A 39 -12.21 -7.37 -15.05
C ASN A 39 -12.58 -8.56 -15.97
N MET A 40 -12.31 -9.80 -15.57
CA MET A 40 -12.74 -11.00 -16.30
C MET A 40 -14.18 -11.42 -15.96
N LEU A 41 -14.78 -10.90 -14.88
CA LEU A 41 -16.12 -11.31 -14.44
C LEU A 41 -17.23 -11.00 -15.45
N PRO A 42 -17.27 -9.82 -16.12
CA PRO A 42 -18.30 -9.55 -17.11
C PRO A 42 -18.33 -10.59 -18.24
N ASP A 43 -17.18 -10.85 -18.86
CA ASP A 43 -17.03 -11.84 -19.93
C ASP A 43 -17.39 -13.26 -19.47
N PHE A 44 -17.03 -13.60 -18.22
CA PHE A 44 -17.42 -14.88 -17.62
C PHE A 44 -18.95 -15.00 -17.51
N PHE A 45 -19.63 -13.94 -17.06
CA PHE A 45 -21.08 -13.94 -16.91
C PHE A 45 -21.87 -13.83 -18.22
N GLU A 46 -21.24 -13.43 -19.33
CA GLU A 46 -21.86 -13.55 -20.66
C GLU A 46 -22.07 -15.00 -21.07
N THR A 47 -21.20 -15.89 -20.60
CA THR A 47 -21.18 -17.32 -21.00
C THR A 47 -21.66 -18.26 -19.88
N HIS A 48 -21.69 -17.80 -18.64
CA HIS A 48 -22.06 -18.58 -17.46
C HIS A 48 -23.13 -17.85 -16.65
N SER A 49 -24.22 -18.54 -16.32
CA SER A 49 -25.22 -17.99 -15.41
C SER A 49 -24.67 -17.94 -13.99
N ILE A 50 -24.90 -16.83 -13.31
CA ILE A 50 -24.51 -16.67 -11.90
C ILE A 50 -25.19 -17.72 -11.01
N THR A 51 -24.41 -18.49 -10.27
CA THR A 51 -24.91 -19.50 -9.34
C THR A 51 -25.07 -18.93 -7.93
N LEU A 52 -25.73 -19.69 -7.04
CA LEU A 52 -25.78 -19.32 -5.62
C LEU A 52 -24.41 -19.41 -4.95
N GLU A 53 -23.57 -20.35 -5.37
CA GLU A 53 -22.19 -20.50 -4.88
C GLU A 53 -21.35 -19.29 -5.26
N ASP A 54 -21.44 -18.82 -6.51
CA ASP A 54 -20.75 -17.60 -6.96
C ASP A 54 -21.13 -16.38 -6.12
N LYS A 55 -22.41 -16.23 -5.78
CA LYS A 55 -22.88 -15.13 -4.91
C LYS A 55 -22.30 -15.24 -3.51
N ASN A 56 -22.36 -16.42 -2.91
CA ASN A 56 -21.81 -16.64 -1.56
C ASN A 56 -20.30 -16.36 -1.53
N ASP A 57 -19.58 -16.75 -2.58
CA ASP A 57 -18.15 -16.51 -2.70
C ASP A 57 -17.83 -15.01 -2.86
N LEU A 58 -18.60 -14.29 -3.68
CA LEU A 58 -18.47 -12.84 -3.81
C LEU A 58 -18.78 -12.12 -2.48
N GLU A 59 -19.85 -12.49 -1.78
CA GLU A 59 -20.17 -11.93 -0.46
C GLU A 59 -19.07 -12.20 0.56
N TYR A 60 -18.53 -13.43 0.56
CA TYR A 60 -17.40 -13.80 1.40
C TYR A 60 -16.16 -12.93 1.13
N ILE A 61 -15.81 -12.71 -0.15
CA ILE A 61 -14.69 -11.84 -0.53
C ILE A 61 -14.93 -10.40 -0.07
N LEU A 62 -16.13 -9.85 -0.31
CA LEU A 62 -16.50 -8.48 0.06
C LEU A 62 -16.39 -8.22 1.57
N ASN A 63 -16.62 -9.23 2.42
CA ASN A 63 -16.49 -9.08 3.87
C ASN A 63 -15.06 -8.76 4.33
N TYR A 64 -14.04 -9.03 3.50
CA TYR A 64 -12.64 -8.71 3.81
C TYR A 64 -12.17 -7.36 3.27
N ASP A 65 -12.98 -6.67 2.45
CA ASP A 65 -12.56 -5.41 1.82
C ASP A 65 -12.26 -4.31 2.84
N ILE A 66 -12.98 -4.29 3.97
CA ILE A 66 -12.72 -3.36 5.07
C ILE A 66 -11.33 -3.61 5.67
N ALA A 67 -10.97 -4.87 5.93
CA ALA A 67 -9.67 -5.22 6.51
C ALA A 67 -8.52 -4.87 5.55
N LEU A 68 -8.70 -5.12 4.25
CA LEU A 68 -7.75 -4.71 3.21
C LEU A 68 -7.56 -3.18 3.20
N GLN A 69 -8.66 -2.43 3.23
CA GLN A 69 -8.62 -0.97 3.23
C GLN A 69 -7.92 -0.43 4.49
N ASP A 70 -8.18 -1.02 5.65
CA ASP A 70 -7.51 -0.66 6.90
C ASP A 70 -5.99 -0.90 6.83
N ARG A 71 -5.55 -2.01 6.23
CA ARG A 71 -4.12 -2.27 6.01
C ARG A 71 -3.49 -1.24 5.08
N MET A 72 -4.16 -0.87 3.98
CA MET A 72 -3.68 0.18 3.08
C MET A 72 -3.53 1.52 3.81
N ASN A 73 -4.53 1.88 4.61
CA ASN A 73 -4.49 3.12 5.40
C ASN A 73 -3.37 3.12 6.43
N HIS A 74 -3.13 1.97 7.07
CA HIS A 74 -2.02 1.82 8.01
C HIS A 74 -0.67 2.06 7.34
N LEU A 75 -0.39 1.40 6.22
CA LEU A 75 0.86 1.58 5.46
C LEU A 75 1.03 3.02 4.98
N LYS A 76 -0.06 3.66 4.52
CA LYS A 76 -0.07 5.07 4.14
C LYS A 76 0.29 5.98 5.32
N ALA A 77 -0.28 5.71 6.51
CA ALA A 77 0.00 6.49 7.71
C ALA A 77 1.46 6.32 8.15
N GLU A 78 1.99 5.09 8.12
CA GLU A 78 3.41 4.83 8.41
C GLU A 78 4.31 5.63 7.47
N ALA A 79 4.09 5.56 6.16
CA ALA A 79 4.88 6.31 5.18
C ALA A 79 4.85 7.83 5.44
N ALA A 80 3.69 8.38 5.82
CA ALA A 80 3.56 9.79 6.18
C ALA A 80 4.38 10.15 7.43
N ILE A 81 4.38 9.29 8.46
CA ILE A 81 5.18 9.46 9.68
C ILE A 81 6.68 9.45 9.35
N TRP A 82 7.14 8.51 8.52
CA TRP A 82 8.53 8.42 8.09
C TRP A 82 8.99 9.69 7.35
N LEU A 83 8.15 10.24 6.46
CA LEU A 83 8.43 11.49 5.77
C LEU A 83 8.52 12.68 6.72
N ALA A 84 7.62 12.76 7.71
CA ALA A 84 7.63 13.82 8.72
C ALA A 84 8.87 13.76 9.62
N GLN A 85 9.28 12.57 10.08
CA GLN A 85 10.51 12.43 10.87
C GLN A 85 11.75 12.86 10.08
N ARG A 86 11.81 12.52 8.78
CA ARG A 86 12.90 12.94 7.91
C ARG A 86 12.97 14.47 7.73
N SER A 87 11.83 15.16 7.66
CA SER A 87 11.83 16.61 7.54
C SER A 87 12.33 17.29 8.83
N VAL A 88 11.94 16.77 9.99
CA VAL A 88 12.43 17.23 11.31
C VAL A 88 13.93 16.98 11.48
N ALA A 89 14.42 15.81 11.09
CA ALA A 89 15.85 15.51 11.17
C ALA A 89 16.70 16.46 10.27
N LYS A 90 16.19 16.81 9.08
CA LYS A 90 16.84 17.78 8.20
C LYS A 90 16.85 19.21 8.78
N SER A 91 15.74 19.65 9.39
CA SER A 91 15.67 20.99 9.98
C SER A 91 16.58 21.12 11.21
N GLN A 92 16.68 20.06 12.03
CA GLN A 92 17.62 20.00 13.15
C GLN A 92 19.08 20.03 12.66
N ARG A 93 19.45 19.27 11.61
CA ARG A 93 20.80 19.29 11.06
C ARG A 93 21.20 20.66 10.52
N ASN A 94 20.29 21.35 9.83
CA ASN A 94 20.53 22.72 9.34
C ASN A 94 20.72 23.75 10.48
N ALA A 95 20.02 23.58 11.61
CA ALA A 95 20.17 24.46 12.78
C ALA A 95 21.52 24.29 13.51
N TYR A 96 22.14 23.11 13.43
CA TYR A 96 23.48 22.86 13.96
C TYR A 96 24.60 23.30 12.99
N ASP A 97 24.44 23.06 11.67
CA ASP A 97 25.43 23.50 10.66
C ASP A 97 25.50 25.04 10.53
N SER A 98 24.36 25.74 10.65
CA SER A 98 24.33 27.22 10.58
C SER A 98 25.00 27.92 11.76
N LYS A 99 25.22 27.23 12.90
CA LYS A 99 25.99 27.77 14.03
C LYS A 99 27.51 27.64 13.88
N TYR A 100 27.99 26.79 12.97
CA TYR A 100 29.43 26.61 12.73
C TYR A 100 29.97 27.44 11.55
N SER A 101 29.11 28.11 10.77
CA SER A 101 29.52 28.93 9.61
C SER A 101 29.40 30.45 9.84
N SER A 102 29.52 30.92 11.08
CA SER A 102 29.46 32.36 11.43
C SER A 102 30.73 32.92 12.06
N ASP A 103 31.89 32.27 11.88
CA ASP A 103 33.17 32.86 12.31
C ASP A 103 34.37 32.58 11.39
N SER A 104 34.14 32.60 10.06
CA SER A 104 35.23 32.77 9.10
C SER A 104 35.19 34.18 8.51
N VAL A 105 35.22 35.19 9.37
CA VAL A 105 35.72 36.52 9.01
C VAL A 105 37.25 36.41 8.94
N LEU A 106 37.75 35.93 7.80
CA LEU A 106 39.16 36.11 7.44
C LEU A 106 39.40 37.61 7.29
N MET A 107 39.82 38.24 8.38
CA MET A 107 40.38 39.58 8.39
C MET A 107 41.62 39.59 7.50
N ASP A 108 41.50 40.19 6.32
CA ASP A 108 42.68 40.70 5.62
C ASP A 108 43.12 42.00 6.32
N LYS A 109 44.21 41.91 7.08
CA LYS A 109 44.94 43.06 7.60
C LYS A 109 46.45 42.82 7.45
N ARG A 110 46.99 43.40 6.36
CA ARG A 110 48.35 43.99 6.15
C ARG A 110 49.55 43.04 6.34
N GLU A 111 50.62 43.10 5.56
CA GLU A 111 51.32 44.25 4.96
C GLU A 111 51.79 44.02 3.51
#